data_AF-A0A7V3MGT7-F1
#
_entry.id   AF-A0A7V3MGT7-F1
#
_cell.length_a   1.000
_cell.length_b   1.000
_cell.length_c   1.000
_cell.angle_alpha   90.00
_cell.angle_beta   90.00
_cell.angle_gamma   90.00
#
_symmetry.space_group_name_H-M   'P 1'
#
loop_
_entity.id
_entity.type
_entity.pdbx_description
1 polymer ?
#
loop_
_entity_poly.entity_id
_entity_poly.type
_entity_poly.pdbx_seq_one_letter_code
_entity_poly.pdbx_strand_id
1 'polypeptide(L)'
;PHPSYDPNRCVFEVSVFELYPKGEEPQTEWQYTPPDDPRWLSVLPQDFSNMAAVQQGMKSLGFGGTKPNPYRERSTVNLHYQLSKYMGTGAPQELPDEERPPA
;
A
#
# COMPACT_ATOMS: atom_id res chain seq x y z
N PRO A 1 17.02 -8.08 9.43
CA PRO A 1 17.69 -7.97 8.10
C PRO A 1 17.17 -6.73 7.37
N HIS A 2 18.04 -5.78 7.01
CA HIS A 2 17.64 -4.65 6.17
C HIS A 2 17.16 -5.21 4.83
N PRO A 3 15.89 -5.00 4.42
CA PRO A 3 15.49 -5.40 3.08
C PRO A 3 16.39 -4.61 2.14
N SER A 4 17.12 -5.30 1.25
CA SER A 4 17.71 -4.66 0.09
C SER A 4 16.65 -3.76 -0.57
N TYR A 5 17.04 -2.65 -1.20
CA TYR A 5 16.14 -1.79 -1.98
C TYR A 5 15.61 -2.52 -3.23
N ASP A 6 14.88 -3.62 -3.02
CA ASP A 6 14.19 -4.40 -4.05
C ASP A 6 12.76 -3.88 -4.13
N PRO A 7 12.38 -3.15 -5.20
CA PRO A 7 11.03 -2.63 -5.36
C PRO A 7 9.97 -3.74 -5.57
N ASN A 8 10.39 -5.01 -5.61
CA ASN A 8 9.51 -6.17 -5.75
C ASN A 8 9.24 -6.90 -4.44
N ARG A 9 9.76 -6.40 -3.32
CA ARG A 9 9.60 -7.03 -2.00
C ARG A 9 9.28 -6.00 -0.94
N CYS A 10 8.40 -6.38 -0.03
CA CYS A 10 8.08 -5.62 1.17
C CYS A 10 7.93 -6.62 2.33
N VAL A 11 8.28 -6.19 3.54
CA VAL A 11 7.96 -6.92 4.77
C VAL A 11 6.76 -6.20 5.40
N PHE A 12 5.69 -6.93 5.61
CA PHE A 12 4.53 -6.44 6.36
C PHE A 12 4.54 -7.07 7.75
N GLU A 13 4.59 -6.23 8.77
CA GLU A 13 4.36 -6.59 10.16
C GLU A 13 3.12 -5.82 10.63
N VAL A 14 2.16 -6.55 11.20
CA VAL A 14 0.91 -5.95 11.70
C VAL A 14 0.89 -6.11 13.21
N SER A 15 0.79 -4.99 13.91
CA SER A 15 0.58 -4.94 15.35
C SER A 15 -0.73 -4.20 15.62
N VAL A 16 -1.61 -4.82 16.39
CA VAL A 16 -2.90 -4.23 16.77
C VAL A 16 -2.79 -3.71 18.19
N PHE A 17 -3.15 -2.45 18.37
CA PHE A 17 -3.20 -1.81 19.68
C PHE A 17 -4.63 -1.39 19.97
N GLU A 18 -5.10 -1.74 21.15
CA GLU A 18 -6.34 -1.20 21.70
C GLU A 18 -6.00 -0.05 22.62
N LEU A 19 -6.66 1.09 22.43
CA LEU A 19 -6.43 2.30 23.21
C LEU A 19 -7.48 2.39 24.32
N TYR A 20 -7.03 2.52 25.56
CA TYR A 20 -7.89 2.71 26.72
C TYR A 20 -7.75 4.11 27.30
N PRO A 21 -8.76 4.63 28.01
CA PRO A 21 -8.62 5.81 28.84
C PRO A 21 -7.52 5.65 29.89
N LYS A 22 -6.93 6.77 30.29
CA LYS A 22 -5.88 6.79 31.32
C LYS A 22 -6.38 6.19 32.63
N GLY A 23 -5.70 5.16 33.12
CA GLY A 23 -6.03 4.44 34.35
C GLY A 23 -6.99 3.26 34.16
N GLU A 24 -7.48 3.05 32.94
CA GLU A 24 -8.32 1.90 32.56
C GLU A 24 -7.56 0.90 31.68
N GLU A 25 -6.26 1.12 31.46
CA GLU A 25 -5.44 0.19 30.67
C GLU A 25 -5.34 -1.17 31.39
N PRO A 26 -5.68 -2.29 30.72
CA PRO A 26 -5.46 -3.60 31.28
C PRO A 26 -3.96 -3.92 31.35
N GLN A 27 -3.60 -4.90 32.18
CA GLN A 27 -2.26 -5.50 32.09
C GLN A 27 -2.14 -6.20 30.74
N THR A 28 -1.24 -5.69 29.91
CA THR A 28 -1.11 -6.14 28.52
C THR A 28 -0.32 -7.44 28.46
N GLU A 29 -0.86 -8.44 27.75
CA GLU A 29 -0.16 -9.67 27.39
C GLU A 29 0.01 -9.73 25.87
N TRP A 30 1.25 -9.82 25.41
CA TRP A 30 1.54 -9.97 23.98
C TRP A 30 1.14 -11.36 23.50
N GLN A 31 0.23 -11.41 22.53
CA GLN A 31 -0.17 -12.64 21.86
C GLN A 31 0.40 -12.66 20.45
N TYR A 32 1.23 -13.67 20.17
CA TYR A 32 1.72 -13.95 18.82
C TYR A 32 0.79 -14.95 18.17
N THR A 33 0.09 -14.51 17.14
CA THR A 33 -0.91 -15.32 16.43
C THR A 33 -0.40 -15.69 15.04
N PRO A 34 -0.77 -16.87 14.53
CA PRO A 34 -0.41 -17.21 13.16
C PRO A 34 -1.17 -16.31 12.15
N PRO A 35 -0.67 -16.16 10.91
CA PRO A 35 -1.28 -15.27 9.90
C PRO A 35 -2.73 -15.62 9.52
N ASP A 36 -3.14 -16.88 9.71
CA ASP A 36 -4.48 -17.41 9.43
C ASP A 36 -5.40 -17.43 10.66
N ASP A 37 -4.98 -16.82 11.78
CA ASP A 37 -5.81 -16.71 12.98
C ASP A 37 -7.13 -15.99 12.64
N PRO A 38 -8.30 -16.56 12.98
CA PRO A 38 -9.59 -15.98 12.62
C PRO A 38 -9.83 -14.59 13.21
N ARG A 39 -9.07 -14.19 14.24
CA ARG A 39 -9.10 -12.83 14.81
C ARG A 39 -8.56 -11.76 13.86
N TRP A 40 -7.78 -12.14 12.84
CA TRP A 40 -7.38 -11.23 11.76
C TRP A 40 -8.51 -10.91 10.78
N LEU A 41 -9.67 -11.55 10.93
CA LEU A 41 -10.81 -11.45 10.02
C LEU A 41 -10.38 -11.77 8.58
N SER A 42 -11.11 -11.26 7.58
CA SER A 42 -10.86 -11.61 6.18
C SER A 42 -9.95 -10.64 5.45
N VAL A 43 -9.90 -9.36 5.84
CA VAL A 43 -9.33 -8.30 5.01
C VAL A 43 -7.80 -8.44 4.89
N LEU A 44 -7.09 -8.55 6.02
CA LEU A 44 -5.63 -8.65 6.00
C LEU A 44 -5.12 -9.90 5.27
N PRO A 45 -5.65 -11.11 5.54
CA PRO A 45 -5.27 -12.30 4.76
C PRO A 45 -5.59 -12.18 3.27
N GLN A 46 -6.74 -11.59 2.91
CA GLN A 46 -7.12 -11.38 1.52
C GLN A 46 -6.15 -10.45 0.80
N ASP A 47 -5.85 -9.29 1.40
CA ASP A 47 -4.92 -8.33 0.81
C ASP A 47 -3.55 -8.98 0.58
N PHE A 48 -2.99 -9.67 1.59
CA PHE A 48 -1.70 -10.34 1.46
C PHE A 48 -1.68 -11.43 0.39
N SER A 49 -2.75 -12.22 0.28
CA SER A 49 -2.85 -13.27 -0.75
C SER A 49 -2.84 -12.71 -2.17
N ASN A 50 -3.34 -11.48 -2.35
CA ASN A 50 -3.47 -10.85 -3.67
C ASN A 50 -2.26 -10.00 -4.06
N MET A 51 -1.46 -9.48 -3.12
CA MET A 51 -0.37 -8.54 -3.40
C MET A 51 0.66 -9.05 -4.42
N ALA A 52 1.03 -10.34 -4.35
CA ALA A 52 1.98 -10.92 -5.31
C ALA A 52 1.42 -10.91 -6.74
N ALA A 53 0.14 -11.26 -6.90
CA ALA A 53 -0.54 -11.28 -8.19
C ALA A 53 -0.74 -9.86 -8.75
N VAL A 54 -1.06 -8.88 -7.89
CA VAL A 54 -1.15 -7.46 -8.27
C VAL A 54 0.21 -6.97 -8.79
N GLN A 55 1.30 -7.22 -8.06
CA GLN A 55 2.64 -6.81 -8.47
C GLN A 55 3.08 -7.48 -9.79
N GLN A 56 2.70 -8.73 -10.00
CA GLN A 56 2.94 -9.42 -11.28
C GLN A 56 2.15 -8.77 -12.41
N GLY A 57 0.87 -8.44 -12.19
CA GLY A 57 0.02 -7.77 -13.17
C GLY A 57 0.56 -6.39 -13.59
N MET A 58 1.09 -5.62 -12.63
CA MET A 58 1.67 -4.30 -12.88
C MET A 58 2.92 -4.32 -13.78
N LYS A 59 3.56 -5.48 -13.96
CA LYS A 59 4.72 -5.65 -14.86
C LYS A 59 4.33 -6.04 -16.29
N SER A 60 3.06 -6.30 -16.54
CA SER A 60 2.58 -6.65 -17.88
C SER A 60 2.69 -5.45 -18.82
N LEU A 61 3.09 -5.68 -20.08
CA LEU A 61 3.09 -4.64 -21.12
C LEU A 61 1.70 -4.01 -21.34
N GLY A 62 0.63 -4.75 -21.05
CA GLY A 62 -0.74 -4.23 -21.14
C GLY A 62 -1.14 -3.31 -19.99
N PHE A 63 -0.31 -3.17 -18.96
CA PHE A 63 -0.59 -2.32 -17.81
C PHE A 63 -0.07 -0.89 -18.04
N GLY A 64 -0.93 -0.02 -18.56
CA GLY A 64 -0.61 1.39 -18.80
C GLY A 64 -0.57 2.28 -17.54
N GLY A 65 -0.53 1.69 -16.34
CA GLY A 65 -0.57 2.39 -15.06
C GLY A 65 -1.93 2.35 -14.35
N THR A 66 -1.91 2.63 -13.05
CA THR A 66 -3.11 2.69 -12.20
C THR A 66 -3.99 3.88 -12.59
N LYS A 67 -5.29 3.66 -12.77
CA LYS A 67 -6.29 4.70 -13.06
C LYS A 67 -7.29 4.80 -11.90
N PRO A 68 -6.87 5.36 -10.74
CA PRO A 68 -7.72 5.44 -9.56
C PRO A 68 -8.95 6.31 -9.83
N ASN A 69 -10.07 5.94 -9.23
CA ASN A 69 -11.31 6.68 -9.32
C ASN A 69 -11.17 8.04 -8.60
N PRO A 70 -11.45 9.17 -9.26
CA PRO A 70 -11.22 10.51 -8.71
C PRO A 70 -12.16 10.88 -7.55
N TYR A 71 -13.21 10.10 -7.31
CA TYR A 71 -14.14 10.31 -6.20
C TYR A 71 -13.91 9.32 -5.06
N ARG A 72 -13.79 8.03 -5.37
CA ARG A 72 -13.71 6.96 -4.36
C ARG A 72 -12.30 6.71 -3.83
N GLU A 73 -11.26 7.08 -4.59
CA GLU A 73 -9.86 6.76 -4.27
C GLU A 73 -9.02 8.02 -4.07
N ARG A 74 -9.64 9.12 -3.62
CA ARG A 74 -8.96 10.40 -3.39
C ARG A 74 -7.79 10.28 -2.42
N SER A 75 -7.92 9.45 -1.38
CA SER A 75 -6.86 9.19 -0.40
C SER A 75 -5.65 8.53 -1.07
N THR A 76 -5.86 7.53 -1.93
CA THR A 76 -4.81 6.86 -2.70
C THR A 76 -4.07 7.86 -3.60
N VAL A 77 -4.79 8.68 -4.34
CA VAL A 77 -4.18 9.72 -5.19
C VAL A 77 -3.36 10.71 -4.35
N ASN A 78 -3.91 11.17 -3.22
CA ASN A 78 -3.19 12.08 -2.33
C ASN A 78 -1.94 11.43 -1.72
N LEU A 79 -1.98 10.15 -1.36
CA LEU A 79 -0.80 9.42 -0.87
C LEU A 79 0.33 9.47 -1.89
N HIS A 80 0.07 9.13 -3.15
CA HIS A 80 1.08 9.19 -4.21
C HIS A 80 1.59 10.62 -4.45
N TYR A 81 0.73 11.62 -4.33
CA TYR A 81 1.12 13.03 -4.45
C TYR A 81 2.02 13.50 -3.29
N GLN A 82 1.74 13.12 -2.06
CA GLN A 82 2.61 13.46 -0.93
C GLN A 82 3.93 12.70 -1.00
N LEU A 83 3.89 11.42 -1.41
CA LEU A 83 5.09 10.62 -1.58
C LEU A 83 6.02 11.22 -2.65
N SER A 84 5.48 11.71 -3.77
CA SER A 84 6.32 12.33 -4.80
C SER A 84 7.00 13.61 -4.33
N LYS A 85 6.33 14.41 -3.49
CA LYS A 85 6.94 15.56 -2.82
C LYS A 85 8.06 15.17 -1.87
N TYR A 86 7.81 14.16 -1.04
CA TYR A 86 8.80 13.67 -0.08
C TYR A 86 10.04 13.10 -0.79
N MET A 87 9.85 12.34 -1.87
CA MET A 87 10.94 11.73 -2.63
C MET A 87 11.60 12.70 -3.63
N GLY A 88 10.99 13.86 -3.91
CA GLY A 88 11.44 14.80 -4.94
C GLY A 88 11.32 14.27 -6.38
N THR A 89 10.57 13.18 -6.60
CA THR A 89 10.44 12.50 -7.91
C THR A 89 9.10 11.75 -8.01
N GLY A 90 8.70 11.37 -9.22
CA GLY A 90 7.51 10.56 -9.47
C GLY A 90 6.18 11.34 -9.52
N ALA A 91 6.23 12.67 -9.53
CA ALA A 91 5.05 13.49 -9.82
C ALA A 91 4.69 13.40 -11.31
N PRO A 92 3.40 13.42 -11.69
CA PRO A 92 3.00 13.52 -13.09
C PRO A 92 3.63 14.76 -13.75
N GLN A 93 4.13 14.58 -14.97
CA GLN A 93 4.67 15.67 -15.79
C GLN A 93 3.87 15.77 -17.08
N GLU A 94 3.78 16.99 -17.63
CA GLU A 94 3.22 17.17 -18.95
C GLU A 94 4.09 16.43 -19.97
N LEU A 95 3.44 15.70 -20.88
CA LEU A 95 4.15 15.09 -22.00
C LEU A 95 4.67 16.20 -22.93
N PRO A 96 5.90 16.08 -23.44
CA PRO A 96 6.39 16.93 -24.51
C PRO A 96 5.39 16.95 -25.68
N ASP A 97 5.25 18.08 -26.38
CA ASP A 97 4.29 18.20 -27.49
C ASP A 97 4.50 17.14 -28.58
N GLU A 98 5.73 16.66 -28.76
CA GLU A 98 6.09 15.61 -29.74
C GLU A 98 5.59 14.20 -29.36
N GLU A 99 5.32 13.94 -28.07
CA GLU A 99 4.87 12.64 -27.55
C GLU A 99 3.38 12.63 -27.20
N ARG A 100 2.68 13.76 -27.39
CA ARG A 100 1.25 13.87 -27.10
C ARG A 100 0.45 13.13 -28.19
N PRO A 101 -0.37 12.13 -27.83
CA PRO A 101 -1.22 11.46 -28.82
C PRO A 101 -2.22 12.46 -29.43
N PRO A 102 -2.58 12.31 -30.72
CA PRO A 102 -3.57 13.17 -31.35
C PRO A 102 -4.92 13.05 -30.63
N ALA A 103 -5.60 14.20 -30.50
CA ALA A 103 -6.89 14.34 -29.83
C ALA A 103 -8.03 13.57 -30.53
#